data_AF-A0A4P5WHH0-F1
#
_entry.id   AF-A0A4P5WHH0-F1
#
_cell.length_a   1.000
_cell.length_b   1.000
_cell.length_c   1.000
_cell.angle_alpha   90.00
_cell.angle_beta   90.00
_cell.angle_gamma   90.00
#
_symmetry.space_group_name_H-M   'P 1'
#
loop_
_entity.id
_entity.type
_entity.pdbx_description
1 polymer ?
#
loop_
_entity_poly.entity_id
_entity_poly.type
_entity_poly.pdbx_seq_one_letter_code
_entity_poly.pdbx_strand_id
1 'polypeptide(L)'
;MSDDTATAWTALRVALAPAFPQLEAVEGGGALTMDLGPDGWLLELTPDGRVLCQYGMALEDVMTLLSDGTPEDLGTDEIAKQAKYYIQPAVSKYRGILLKSGFAEKTEMNEAYVAVRFERQVDLTNPTAVQALMSWCWRTIGVAR
;
A
#
# COMPACT_ATOMS: atom_id res chain seq x y z
N MET A 1 -7.78 -22.91 -12.88
CA MET A 1 -6.71 -22.02 -12.34
C MET A 1 -7.23 -20.62 -12.02
N SER A 2 -7.87 -19.91 -12.95
CA SER A 2 -8.48 -18.60 -12.65
C SER A 2 -9.68 -18.71 -11.69
N ASP A 3 -10.51 -19.75 -11.84
CA ASP A 3 -11.70 -19.96 -10.98
C ASP A 3 -11.34 -20.33 -9.54
N ASP A 4 -10.27 -21.09 -9.34
CA ASP A 4 -9.80 -21.50 -8.02
C ASP A 4 -9.28 -20.29 -7.22
N THR A 5 -8.58 -19.39 -7.91
CA THR A 5 -8.05 -18.15 -7.32
C THR A 5 -9.20 -17.19 -6.97
N ALA A 6 -10.18 -17.02 -7.86
CA ALA A 6 -11.37 -16.20 -7.59
C ALA A 6 -12.20 -16.73 -6.41
N THR A 7 -12.32 -18.06 -6.30
CA THR A 7 -13.01 -18.72 -5.19
C THR A 7 -12.25 -18.53 -3.88
N ALA A 8 -10.93 -18.77 -3.87
CA ALA A 8 -10.07 -18.55 -2.72
C ALA A 8 -10.08 -17.09 -2.27
N TRP A 9 -10.07 -16.14 -3.21
CA TRP A 9 -10.21 -14.71 -2.93
C TRP A 9 -11.52 -14.39 -2.22
N THR A 10 -12.64 -14.87 -2.76
CA THR A 10 -13.96 -14.64 -2.17
C THR A 10 -14.05 -15.21 -0.75
N ALA A 11 -13.55 -16.43 -0.54
CA ALA A 11 -13.51 -17.05 0.78
C ALA A 11 -12.61 -16.28 1.76
N LEU A 12 -11.45 -15.82 1.31
CA LEU A 12 -10.53 -15.04 2.14
C LEU A 12 -11.16 -13.71 2.58
N ARG A 13 -11.82 -12.98 1.69
CA ARG A 13 -12.50 -11.71 2.03
C ARG A 13 -13.51 -11.90 3.16
N VAL A 14 -14.31 -12.97 3.09
CA VAL A 14 -15.27 -13.32 4.16
C VAL A 14 -14.55 -13.64 5.47
N ALA A 15 -13.44 -14.38 5.41
CA ALA A 15 -12.66 -14.72 6.60
C ALA A 15 -11.94 -13.51 7.23
N LEU A 16 -11.59 -12.49 6.44
CA LEU A 16 -10.94 -11.27 6.93
C LEU A 16 -11.91 -10.29 7.60
N ALA A 17 -13.17 -10.25 7.18
CA ALA A 17 -14.15 -9.26 7.62
C ALA A 17 -14.29 -9.12 9.15
N PRO A 18 -14.27 -10.22 9.96
CA PRO A 18 -14.35 -10.09 11.42
C PRO A 18 -13.06 -9.54 12.07
N ALA A 19 -11.90 -9.82 11.46
CA ALA A 19 -10.59 -9.44 12.01
C ALA A 19 -10.14 -8.04 11.57
N PHE A 20 -10.60 -7.59 10.41
CA PHE A 20 -10.25 -6.31 9.80
C PHE A 20 -11.51 -5.61 9.27
N PRO A 21 -12.42 -5.16 10.15
CA PRO A 21 -13.68 -4.51 9.75
C PRO A 21 -13.49 -3.20 8.97
N GLN A 22 -12.30 -2.59 9.05
CA GLN A 22 -11.89 -1.38 8.35
C GLN A 22 -11.38 -1.63 6.92
N LEU A 23 -11.35 -2.87 6.44
CA LEU A 23 -10.99 -3.14 5.05
C LEU A 23 -12.12 -2.70 4.12
N GLU A 24 -11.76 -1.82 3.18
CA GLU A 24 -12.64 -1.33 2.14
C GLU A 24 -12.24 -1.95 0.81
N ALA A 25 -13.21 -2.23 -0.07
CA ALA A 25 -12.92 -2.71 -1.41
C ALA A 25 -12.75 -1.51 -2.34
N VAL A 26 -11.62 -1.42 -3.05
CA VAL A 26 -11.37 -0.34 -4.01
C VAL A 26 -12.41 -0.36 -5.13
N GLU A 27 -12.82 -1.57 -5.56
CA GLU A 27 -13.88 -1.81 -6.54
C GLU A 27 -14.63 -3.11 -6.20
N GLY A 28 -15.79 -3.33 -6.81
CA GLY A 28 -16.59 -4.55 -6.62
C GLY A 28 -15.82 -5.81 -7.03
N GLY A 29 -15.27 -6.54 -6.06
CA GLY A 29 -14.44 -7.73 -6.34
C GLY A 29 -12.93 -7.48 -6.31
N GLY A 30 -12.52 -6.22 -6.30
CA GLY A 30 -11.12 -5.78 -6.38
C GLY A 30 -10.36 -5.88 -5.07
N ALA A 31 -9.18 -5.24 -5.04
CA ALA A 31 -8.30 -5.20 -3.87
C ALA A 31 -9.01 -4.67 -2.61
N LEU A 32 -8.57 -5.15 -1.46
CA LEU A 32 -8.98 -4.63 -0.15
C LEU A 32 -7.91 -3.68 0.38
N THR A 33 -8.30 -2.50 0.84
CA THR A 33 -7.41 -1.48 1.39
C THR A 33 -7.83 -1.07 2.80
N MET A 34 -6.86 -0.67 3.62
CA MET A 34 -7.11 0.03 4.87
C MET A 34 -5.94 0.96 5.20
N ASP A 35 -6.23 2.08 5.85
CA ASP A 35 -5.20 2.91 6.47
C ASP A 35 -4.48 2.14 7.58
N LEU A 36 -3.15 2.22 7.58
CA LEU A 36 -2.33 1.65 8.64
C LEU A 36 -2.22 2.61 9.82
N GLY A 37 -2.34 3.92 9.64
CA GLY A 37 -2.23 4.89 10.73
C GLY A 37 -2.13 6.33 10.24
N PRO A 38 -1.77 7.28 11.13
CA PRO A 38 -1.79 8.71 10.81
C PRO A 38 -0.69 9.13 9.83
N ASP A 39 0.36 8.32 9.69
CA ASP A 39 1.52 8.61 8.86
C ASP A 39 1.26 8.33 7.36
N GLY A 40 0.00 8.20 6.92
CA GLY A 40 -0.41 8.06 5.51
C GLY A 40 -0.04 6.72 4.84
N TRP A 41 0.34 5.70 5.63
CA TRP A 41 0.60 4.36 5.11
C TRP A 41 -0.71 3.60 4.88
N LEU A 42 -0.75 2.84 3.78
CA LEU A 42 -1.86 1.99 3.40
C LEU A 42 -1.43 0.53 3.40
N LEU A 43 -2.33 -0.34 3.85
CA LEU A 43 -2.29 -1.77 3.62
C LEU A 43 -3.22 -2.09 2.47
N GLU A 44 -2.74 -2.88 1.52
CA GLU A 44 -3.54 -3.39 0.41
C GLU A 44 -3.36 -4.90 0.30
N LEU A 45 -4.45 -5.61 0.05
CA LEU A 45 -4.45 -7.03 -0.27
C LEU A 45 -5.14 -7.21 -1.63
N THR A 46 -4.42 -7.75 -2.59
CA THR A 46 -4.89 -7.87 -3.97
C THR A 46 -5.46 -9.27 -4.27
N PRO A 47 -6.37 -9.37 -5.26
CA PRO A 47 -6.95 -10.66 -5.68
C PRO A 47 -5.92 -11.66 -6.24
N ASP A 48 -4.76 -11.18 -6.70
CA ASP A 48 -3.67 -12.02 -7.20
C ASP A 48 -2.71 -12.50 -6.11
N GLY A 49 -3.05 -12.31 -4.83
CA GLY A 49 -2.31 -12.90 -3.72
C GLY A 49 -1.13 -12.07 -3.23
N ARG A 50 -1.18 -10.75 -3.31
CA ARG A 50 -0.14 -9.88 -2.73
C ARG A 50 -0.68 -9.10 -1.54
N VAL A 51 0.10 -9.07 -0.46
CA VAL A 51 -0.04 -8.08 0.62
C VAL A 51 0.96 -6.96 0.33
N LEU A 52 0.48 -5.73 0.32
CA LEU A 52 1.26 -4.53 0.08
C LEU A 52 1.15 -3.61 1.30
N CYS A 53 2.31 -3.15 1.79
CA CYS A 53 2.38 -2.08 2.77
C CYS A 53 3.03 -0.90 2.02
N GLN A 54 2.24 0.12 1.74
CA GLN A 54 2.58 1.18 0.78
C GLN A 54 2.45 2.57 1.38
N TYR A 55 3.30 3.46 0.90
CA TYR A 55 3.26 4.87 1.24
C TYR A 55 3.41 5.68 -0.05
N GLY A 56 2.50 6.62 -0.27
CA GLY A 56 2.46 7.41 -1.48
C GLY A 56 1.78 8.74 -1.27
N MET A 57 1.82 9.56 -2.29
CA MET A 57 1.18 10.87 -2.32
C MET A 57 0.57 11.13 -3.69
N ALA A 58 -0.55 11.83 -3.70
CA ALA A 58 -1.14 12.28 -4.95
C ALA A 58 -0.25 13.36 -5.57
N LEU A 59 -0.15 13.37 -6.90
CA LEU A 59 0.65 14.40 -7.59
C LEU A 59 0.07 15.80 -7.37
N GLU A 60 -1.25 15.93 -7.16
CA GLU A 60 -1.90 17.20 -6.83
C GLU A 60 -1.42 17.79 -5.50
N ASP A 61 -1.15 16.94 -4.49
CA ASP A 61 -0.61 17.37 -3.20
C ASP A 61 0.82 17.88 -3.37
N VAL A 62 1.61 17.22 -4.21
CA VAL A 62 2.97 17.65 -4.55
C VAL A 62 2.93 19.02 -5.23
N MET A 63 2.03 19.20 -6.21
CA MET A 63 1.86 20.48 -6.88
C MET A 63 1.48 21.57 -5.88
N THR A 64 0.54 21.30 -4.98
CA THR A 64 0.12 22.25 -3.93
C THR A 64 1.29 22.62 -3.02
N LEU A 65 2.09 21.64 -2.57
CA LEU A 65 3.29 21.87 -1.75
C LEU A 65 4.35 22.72 -2.47
N LEU A 66 4.47 22.58 -3.79
CA LEU A 66 5.42 23.34 -4.61
C LEU A 66 4.87 24.72 -5.01
N SER A 67 3.55 24.93 -4.92
CA SER A 67 2.86 26.14 -5.41
C SER A 67 3.05 27.39 -4.55
N ASP A 68 3.66 27.29 -3.36
CA ASP A 68 4.13 28.46 -2.59
C ASP A 68 5.30 29.21 -3.27
N GLY A 69 5.82 28.67 -4.39
CA GLY A 69 6.72 29.36 -5.32
C GLY A 69 6.36 29.08 -6.78
N THR A 70 5.39 29.80 -7.33
CA THR A 70 5.03 29.84 -8.78
C THR A 70 5.17 28.50 -9.52
N PRO A 71 4.14 27.62 -9.49
CA PRO A 71 4.19 26.24 -9.98
C PRO A 71 4.22 26.09 -11.51
N GLU A 72 4.49 27.14 -12.28
CA GLU A 72 4.07 27.21 -13.69
C GLU A 72 4.92 26.40 -14.70
N ASP A 73 6.03 25.74 -14.31
CA ASP A 73 6.91 25.11 -15.32
C ASP A 73 7.50 23.73 -14.95
N LEU A 74 6.93 22.98 -14.00
CA LEU A 74 7.39 21.61 -13.74
C LEU A 74 6.63 20.58 -14.58
N GLY A 75 7.38 19.83 -15.40
CA GLY A 75 6.85 18.65 -16.09
C GLY A 75 6.49 17.52 -15.13
N THR A 76 5.68 16.58 -15.58
CA THR A 76 5.23 15.43 -14.78
C THR A 76 6.39 14.62 -14.19
N ASP A 77 7.49 14.47 -14.93
CA ASP A 77 8.68 13.76 -14.46
C ASP A 77 9.36 14.47 -13.28
N GLU A 78 9.39 15.80 -13.30
CA GLU A 78 9.96 16.65 -12.26
C GLU A 78 9.10 16.61 -11.00
N ILE A 79 7.77 16.70 -11.15
CA ILE A 79 6.81 16.55 -10.05
C ILE A 79 6.95 15.16 -9.43
N ALA A 80 7.07 14.10 -10.24
CA ALA A 80 7.22 12.75 -9.72
C ALA A 80 8.56 12.52 -9.00
N LYS A 81 9.65 13.15 -9.47
CA LYS A 81 10.93 13.17 -8.74
C LYS A 81 10.75 13.84 -7.38
N GLN A 82 10.10 15.01 -7.33
CA GLN A 82 9.83 15.70 -6.06
C GLN A 82 8.97 14.84 -5.12
N ALA A 83 7.90 14.24 -5.64
CA ALA A 83 7.05 13.33 -4.89
C ALA A 83 7.86 12.20 -4.25
N LYS A 84 8.73 11.57 -5.03
CA LYS A 84 9.63 10.52 -4.54
C LYS A 84 10.54 11.02 -3.41
N TYR A 85 11.10 12.21 -3.54
CA TYR A 85 11.93 12.82 -2.47
C TYR A 85 11.11 13.08 -1.21
N TYR A 86 9.88 13.59 -1.32
CA TYR A 86 9.00 13.84 -0.18
C TYR A 86 8.64 12.56 0.58
N ILE A 87 8.41 11.44 -0.12
CA ILE A 87 8.01 10.19 0.55
C ILE A 87 9.19 9.38 1.11
N GLN A 88 10.43 9.65 0.68
CA GLN A 88 11.61 8.87 1.12
C GLN A 88 11.80 8.81 2.65
N PRO A 89 11.63 9.89 3.43
CA PRO A 89 11.80 9.83 4.88
C PRO A 89 10.84 8.85 5.57
N ALA A 90 9.56 8.89 5.21
CA ALA A 90 8.54 7.99 5.76
C ALA A 90 8.82 6.54 5.37
N VAL A 91 9.19 6.29 4.12
CA VAL A 91 9.59 4.97 3.61
C VAL A 91 10.82 4.43 4.34
N SER A 92 11.85 5.26 4.50
CA SER A 92 13.13 4.86 5.08
C SER A 92 13.02 4.38 6.53
N LYS A 93 12.06 4.93 7.29
CA LYS A 93 11.76 4.51 8.68
C LYS A 93 11.49 3.02 8.81
N TYR A 94 10.79 2.43 7.84
CA TYR A 94 10.35 1.02 7.89
C TYR A 94 11.02 0.11 6.84
N ARG A 95 11.70 0.68 5.84
CA ARG A 95 12.35 -0.05 4.74
C ARG A 95 13.18 -1.26 5.22
N GLY A 96 14.05 -1.04 6.20
CA GLY A 96 14.93 -2.09 6.69
C GLY A 96 14.20 -3.28 7.32
N ILE A 97 13.10 -3.05 8.04
CA ILE A 97 12.33 -4.14 8.66
C ILE A 97 11.40 -4.83 7.65
N LEU A 98 10.85 -4.09 6.69
CA LEU A 98 10.02 -4.67 5.62
C LEU A 98 10.82 -5.60 4.71
N LEU A 99 12.00 -5.18 4.26
CA LEU A 99 12.89 -6.02 3.44
C LEU A 99 13.32 -7.30 4.19
N LYS A 100 13.70 -7.18 5.47
CA LYS A 100 14.06 -8.34 6.30
C LYS A 100 12.91 -9.31 6.52
N SER A 101 11.67 -8.81 6.51
CA SER A 101 10.45 -9.61 6.62
C SER A 101 10.00 -10.25 5.30
N GLY A 102 10.82 -10.16 4.25
CA GLY A 102 10.59 -10.82 2.97
C GLY A 102 9.69 -10.07 2.00
N PHE A 103 9.49 -8.77 2.20
CA PHE A 103 8.85 -7.92 1.20
C PHE A 103 9.85 -7.50 0.12
N ALA A 104 9.37 -7.39 -1.12
CA ALA A 104 10.08 -6.74 -2.20
C ALA A 104 9.63 -5.28 -2.32
N GLU A 105 10.58 -4.37 -2.48
CA GLU A 105 10.28 -2.95 -2.69
C GLU A 105 10.09 -2.66 -4.18
N LYS A 106 9.02 -1.94 -4.51
CA LYS A 106 8.74 -1.39 -5.83
C LYS A 106 8.33 0.06 -5.73
N THR A 107 8.62 0.83 -6.76
CA THR A 107 8.08 2.19 -6.91
C THR A 107 6.99 2.14 -7.97
N GLU A 108 5.82 2.68 -7.63
CA GLU A 108 4.73 2.96 -8.56
C GLU A 108 4.70 4.45 -8.89
N MET A 109 4.48 4.76 -10.16
CA MET A 109 4.28 6.11 -10.65
C MET A 109 3.29 6.07 -11.80
N ASN A 110 2.26 6.90 -11.70
CA ASN A 110 1.32 7.16 -12.79
C ASN A 110 0.92 8.64 -12.75
N GLU A 111 -0.03 9.04 -13.59
CA GLU A 111 -0.48 10.43 -13.70
C GLU A 111 -1.22 10.95 -12.45
N ALA A 112 -1.63 10.06 -11.54
CA ALA A 112 -2.37 10.41 -10.33
C ALA A 112 -1.48 10.45 -9.08
N TYR A 113 -0.52 9.53 -8.94
CA TYR A 113 0.28 9.41 -7.71
C TYR A 113 1.67 8.81 -7.91
N VAL A 114 2.50 8.98 -6.88
CA VAL A 114 3.77 8.25 -6.69
C VAL A 114 3.71 7.53 -5.36
N ALA A 115 4.08 6.24 -5.37
CA ALA A 115 4.11 5.41 -4.17
C ALA A 115 5.33 4.50 -4.12
N VAL A 116 5.79 4.18 -2.92
CA VAL A 116 6.66 3.03 -2.66
C VAL A 116 5.82 1.93 -2.05
N ARG A 117 5.87 0.76 -2.68
CA ARG A 117 5.16 -0.46 -2.30
C ARG A 117 6.14 -1.48 -1.77
N PHE A 118 5.89 -2.00 -0.58
CA PHE A 118 6.52 -3.23 -0.12
C PHE A 118 5.51 -4.35 -0.34
N GLU A 119 5.77 -5.23 -1.30
CA GLU A 119 4.86 -6.32 -1.67
C GLU A 119 5.40 -7.69 -1.26
N ARG A 120 4.52 -8.58 -0.82
CA ARG A 120 4.82 -9.96 -0.50
C ARG A 120 3.70 -10.88 -0.97
N GLN A 121 4.08 -11.95 -1.66
CA GLN A 121 3.15 -13.00 -2.09
C GLN A 121 2.62 -13.80 -0.90
N VAL A 122 1.34 -14.14 -0.94
CA VAL A 122 0.62 -14.91 0.07
C VAL A 122 -0.24 -15.99 -0.56
N ASP A 123 -0.48 -17.04 0.21
CA ASP A 123 -1.41 -18.10 -0.14
C ASP A 123 -2.82 -17.72 0.28
N LEU A 124 -3.70 -17.44 -0.69
CA LEU A 124 -5.09 -17.07 -0.45
C LEU A 124 -5.91 -18.19 0.22
N THR A 125 -5.44 -19.44 0.13
CA THR A 125 -6.08 -20.58 0.79
C THR A 125 -5.72 -20.71 2.27
N ASN A 126 -4.83 -19.84 2.78
CA ASN A 126 -4.42 -19.80 4.18
C ASN A 126 -4.76 -18.45 4.84
N PRO A 127 -6.04 -18.22 5.21
CA PRO A 127 -6.48 -16.98 5.83
C PRO A 127 -5.72 -16.62 7.11
N THR A 128 -5.33 -17.60 7.92
CA THR A 128 -4.59 -17.36 9.16
C THR A 128 -3.22 -16.74 8.89
N ALA A 129 -2.48 -17.23 7.89
CA ALA A 129 -1.19 -16.66 7.52
C ALA A 129 -1.33 -15.23 6.95
N VAL A 130 -2.36 -15.01 6.12
CA VAL A 130 -2.66 -13.67 5.57
C VAL A 130 -2.99 -12.69 6.70
N GLN A 131 -3.90 -13.06 7.60
CA GLN A 131 -4.28 -12.24 8.76
C GLN A 131 -3.08 -11.91 9.66
N ALA A 132 -2.20 -12.89 9.89
CA ALA A 132 -0.99 -12.68 10.68
C ALA A 132 -0.04 -11.66 10.02
N LEU A 133 0.14 -11.72 8.70
CA LEU A 133 0.97 -10.78 7.96
C LEU A 133 0.36 -9.36 7.94
N MET A 134 -0.95 -9.25 7.71
CA MET A 134 -1.68 -7.98 7.76
C MET A 134 -1.60 -7.34 9.15
N SER A 135 -1.82 -8.13 10.20
CA SER A 135 -1.68 -7.70 11.60
C SER A 135 -0.25 -7.28 11.93
N TRP A 136 0.74 -7.91 11.29
CA TRP A 136 2.13 -7.54 11.45
C TRP A 136 2.45 -6.20 10.80
N CYS A 137 1.98 -5.93 9.57
CA CYS A 137 2.15 -4.60 8.96
C CYS A 137 1.48 -3.52 9.80
N TRP A 138 0.25 -3.74 10.27
CA TRP A 138 -0.45 -2.80 11.13
C TRP A 138 0.29 -2.52 12.44
N ARG A 139 0.80 -3.54 13.14
CA ARG A 139 1.58 -3.32 14.37
C ARG A 139 2.96 -2.71 14.14
N THR A 140 3.56 -2.94 12.98
CA THR A 140 4.92 -2.47 12.66
C THR A 140 4.92 -1.01 12.21
N ILE A 141 3.90 -0.60 11.45
CA ILE A 141 3.82 0.71 10.81
C ILE A 141 2.76 1.60 11.49
N GLY A 142 1.62 1.02 11.82
CA GLY A 142 0.41 1.74 12.20
C GLY A 142 0.29 2.17 13.65
N VAL A 143 1.01 1.48 14.54
CA VAL A 143 1.12 1.88 15.94
C VAL A 143 2.31 2.83 16.04
N ALA A 144 2.02 4.13 16.12
CA ALA A 144 3.03 5.15 16.39
C ALA A 144 3.88 4.72 17.60
N ARG A 145 5.19 4.59 17.38
CA ARG A 145 6.18 4.44 18.45
C ARG A 145 6.89 5.76 18.65
#